data_AF-A0AAV6GY57-F1
#
_entry.id   AF-A0AAV6GY57-F1
#
_cell.length_a   1.000
_cell.length_b   1.000
_cell.length_c   1.000
_cell.angle_alpha   90.00
_cell.angle_beta   90.00
_cell.angle_gamma   90.00
#
_symmetry.space_group_name_H-M   'P 1'
#
loop_
_entity.id
_entity.type
_entity.pdbx_description
1 polymer ?
#
loop_
_entity_poly.entity_id
_entity_poly.type
_entity_poly.pdbx_seq_one_letter_code
_entity_poly.pdbx_strand_id
1 'polypeptide(L)'
;VGQDADSFRSQNPTHALLKPFLQKLKNAYTTTASYLQKKLPLASPTLIALSALDPSLRGHSQAAVQLKTLSRLLSHLVPTENIHLEIVRYNVDVSLPRFGDRDCVVEWWGHVFQRKDKYPALISLVKCGLSIFH
;
A
#
# COMPACT_ATOMS: atom_id res chain seq x y z
N VAL A 1 -4.31 -30.03 -12.70
CA VAL A 1 -3.05 -29.75 -11.96
C VAL A 1 -3.27 -29.62 -10.46
N GLY A 2 -4.10 -28.69 -9.96
CA GLY A 2 -4.35 -28.54 -8.51
C GLY A 2 -5.05 -29.76 -7.87
N GLN A 3 -6.19 -30.19 -8.44
CA GLN A 3 -6.96 -31.34 -7.93
C GLN A 3 -6.18 -32.66 -7.98
N ASP A 4 -5.37 -32.87 -9.03
CA ASP A 4 -4.58 -34.09 -9.20
C ASP A 4 -3.45 -34.17 -8.16
N ALA A 5 -2.78 -33.04 -7.89
CA ALA A 5 -1.75 -32.94 -6.87
C ALA A 5 -2.33 -33.11 -5.45
N ASP A 6 -3.51 -32.55 -5.20
CA ASP A 6 -4.22 -32.72 -3.92
C ASP A 6 -4.67 -34.17 -3.69
N SER A 7 -5.14 -34.84 -4.75
CA SER A 7 -5.54 -36.25 -4.72
C SER A 7 -4.34 -37.17 -4.52
N PHE A 8 -3.21 -36.90 -5.19
CA PHE A 8 -1.97 -37.66 -4.99
C PHE A 8 -1.44 -37.50 -3.55
N ARG A 9 -1.49 -36.28 -3.00
CA ARG A 9 -1.06 -35.99 -1.62
C ARG A 9 -1.92 -36.68 -0.58
N SER A 10 -3.24 -36.68 -0.75
CA SER A 10 -4.17 -37.33 0.20
C SER A 10 -4.04 -38.84 0.18
N GLN A 11 -3.78 -39.43 -0.99
CA GLN A 11 -3.58 -40.87 -1.15
C GLN A 11 -2.19 -41.35 -0.71
N ASN A 12 -1.18 -40.47 -0.68
CA ASN A 12 0.22 -40.83 -0.42
C ASN A 12 0.89 -39.97 0.66
N PRO A 13 0.33 -39.89 1.89
CA PRO A 13 0.76 -38.92 2.92
C PRO A 13 2.18 -39.16 3.46
N THR A 14 2.68 -40.40 3.37
CA THR A 14 4.02 -40.80 3.87
C THR A 14 5.05 -41.02 2.77
N HIS A 15 4.71 -40.67 1.52
CA HIS A 15 5.57 -40.94 0.37
C HIS A 15 6.98 -40.35 0.54
N ALA A 16 8.00 -41.19 0.34
CA ALA A 16 9.39 -40.91 0.68
C ALA A 16 9.95 -39.64 0.01
N LEU A 17 9.44 -39.28 -1.17
CA LEU A 17 9.83 -38.06 -1.88
C LEU A 17 8.91 -36.86 -1.58
N LEU A 18 7.65 -37.10 -1.23
CA LEU A 18 6.65 -36.05 -1.04
C LEU A 18 6.90 -35.28 0.26
N LYS A 19 7.17 -36.02 1.35
CA LYS A 19 7.40 -35.42 2.68
C LYS A 19 8.63 -34.50 2.69
N PRO A 20 9.81 -34.90 2.16
CA PRO A 20 10.96 -34.00 2.07
C PRO A 20 10.74 -32.81 1.14
N PHE A 21 10.02 -33.00 0.02
CA PHE A 21 9.70 -31.92 -0.91
C PHE A 21 8.80 -30.84 -0.25
N LEU A 22 7.70 -31.25 0.38
CA LEU A 22 6.80 -30.32 1.08
C LEU A 22 7.51 -29.61 2.24
N GLN A 23 8.39 -30.31 2.97
CA GLN A 23 9.17 -29.70 4.03
C GLN A 23 10.14 -28.65 3.48
N LYS A 24 10.82 -28.92 2.35
CA LYS A 24 11.68 -27.95 1.66
C LYS A 24 10.90 -26.73 1.19
N LEU A 25 9.72 -26.92 0.59
CA LEU A 25 8.85 -25.82 0.19
C LEU A 25 8.42 -24.98 1.40
N LYS A 26 7.91 -25.61 2.45
CA LYS A 26 7.54 -24.92 3.69
C LYS A 26 8.71 -24.09 4.22
N ASN A 27 9.88 -24.68 4.33
CA ASN A 27 11.08 -23.98 4.80
C ASN A 27 11.43 -22.80 3.89
N ALA A 28 11.41 -22.97 2.56
CA ALA A 28 11.69 -21.89 1.61
C ALA A 28 10.70 -20.72 1.75
N TYR A 29 9.39 -21.00 1.82
CA TYR A 29 8.36 -19.97 2.02
C TYR A 29 8.52 -19.27 3.37
N THR A 30 8.73 -20.02 4.46
CA THR A 30 8.92 -19.44 5.79
C THR A 30 10.19 -18.60 5.86
N THR A 31 11.33 -19.09 5.37
CA THR A 31 12.59 -18.34 5.35
C THR A 31 12.46 -17.06 4.53
N THR A 32 11.82 -17.14 3.36
CA THR A 32 11.58 -15.96 2.52
C THR A 32 10.66 -14.96 3.22
N ALA A 33 9.55 -15.42 3.81
CA ALA A 33 8.64 -14.55 4.56
C ALA A 33 9.34 -13.88 5.76
N SER A 34 10.11 -14.62 6.56
CA SER A 34 10.86 -14.06 7.68
C SER A 34 11.96 -13.09 7.22
N TYR A 35 12.64 -13.39 6.10
CA TYR A 35 13.60 -12.48 5.50
C TYR A 35 12.92 -11.19 5.06
N LEU A 36 11.79 -11.28 4.35
CA LEU A 36 11.01 -10.12 3.93
C LEU A 36 10.49 -9.33 5.13
N GLN A 37 9.97 -9.97 6.17
CA GLN A 37 9.55 -9.27 7.40
C GLN A 37 10.71 -8.56 8.11
N LYS A 38 11.92 -9.15 8.07
CA LYS A 38 13.13 -8.55 8.66
C LYS A 38 13.70 -7.41 7.81
N LYS A 39 13.57 -7.50 6.49
CA LYS A 39 14.23 -6.59 5.52
C LYS A 39 13.32 -5.55 4.92
N LEU A 40 12.02 -5.79 4.81
CA LEU A 40 11.01 -4.75 4.65
C LEU A 40 10.68 -4.21 6.04
N PRO A 41 11.08 -2.98 6.36
CA PRO A 41 10.62 -2.35 7.58
C PRO A 41 9.15 -1.96 7.37
N LEU A 42 8.22 -2.91 7.41
CA LEU A 42 6.78 -2.65 7.31
C LEU A 42 6.31 -1.71 8.43
N ALA A 43 7.04 -1.70 9.55
CA ALA A 43 6.89 -0.75 10.64
C ALA A 43 7.63 0.59 10.43
N SER A 44 8.26 0.81 9.28
CA SER A 44 8.93 2.07 8.95
C SER A 44 7.92 3.20 9.00
N PRO A 45 8.16 4.26 9.78
CA PRO A 45 7.30 5.44 9.80
C PRO A 45 7.10 6.03 8.40
N THR A 46 8.10 5.93 7.53
CA THR A 46 8.01 6.40 6.14
C THR A 46 7.05 5.54 5.31
N LEU A 47 7.13 4.21 5.41
CA LEU A 47 6.22 3.32 4.66
C LEU A 47 4.78 3.42 5.19
N ILE A 48 4.61 3.56 6.52
CA ILE A 48 3.30 3.80 7.14
C ILE A 48 2.72 5.15 6.70
N ALA A 49 3.55 6.19 6.60
CA ALA A 49 3.11 7.50 6.11
C ALA A 49 2.74 7.44 4.61
N LEU A 50 3.50 6.70 3.79
CA LEU A 50 3.23 6.48 2.37
C LEU A 50 1.97 5.65 2.13
N SER A 51 1.62 4.70 3.00
CA SER A 51 0.40 3.90 2.82
C SER A 51 -0.86 4.76 2.87
N ALA A 52 -0.83 5.93 3.51
CA ALA A 52 -1.95 6.87 3.54
C ALA A 52 -2.28 7.52 2.18
N LEU A 53 -1.41 7.31 1.17
CA LEU A 53 -1.69 7.64 -0.22
C LEU A 53 -2.68 6.65 -0.85
N ASP A 54 -2.97 5.51 -0.22
CA ASP A 54 -3.99 4.58 -0.69
C ASP A 54 -5.38 5.22 -0.59
N PRO A 55 -6.10 5.41 -1.72
CA PRO A 55 -7.43 6.02 -1.72
C PRO A 55 -8.48 5.23 -0.93
N SER A 56 -8.29 3.92 -0.73
CA SER A 56 -9.19 3.09 0.10
C SER A 56 -9.20 3.53 1.57
N LEU A 57 -8.14 4.17 2.04
CA LEU A 57 -8.01 4.66 3.41
C LEU A 57 -8.63 6.06 3.59
N ARG A 58 -9.12 6.69 2.52
CA ARG A 58 -9.73 8.02 2.58
C ARG A 58 -10.94 8.02 3.51
N GLY A 59 -11.01 9.04 4.37
CA GLY A 59 -12.06 9.16 5.39
C GLY A 59 -11.72 8.46 6.71
N HIS A 60 -10.67 7.64 6.77
CA HIS A 60 -10.16 7.13 8.04
C HIS A 60 -9.34 8.19 8.78
N SER A 61 -9.57 8.33 10.08
CA SER A 61 -8.87 9.29 10.94
C SER A 61 -7.34 9.09 10.91
N GLN A 62 -6.88 7.84 10.85
CA GLN A 62 -5.47 7.51 10.76
C GLN A 62 -4.85 7.92 9.42
N ALA A 63 -5.56 7.82 8.31
CA ALA A 63 -5.04 8.25 7.01
C ALA A 63 -4.74 9.76 7.00
N ALA A 64 -5.61 10.56 7.60
CA ALA A 64 -5.37 12.00 7.77
C ALA A 64 -4.12 12.30 8.61
N VAL A 65 -3.92 11.56 9.72
CA VAL A 65 -2.74 11.70 10.58
C VAL A 65 -1.46 11.32 9.83
N GLN A 66 -1.51 10.24 9.05
CA GLN A 66 -0.36 9.76 8.30
C GLN A 66 -0.03 10.65 7.10
N LEU A 67 -1.01 11.25 6.42
CA LEU A 67 -0.77 12.29 5.39
C LEU A 67 -0.08 13.53 5.97
N LYS A 68 -0.43 13.95 7.19
CA LYS A 68 0.27 15.03 7.90
C LYS A 68 1.69 14.64 8.30
N THR A 69 1.91 13.36 8.61
CA THR A 69 3.24 12.85 8.91
C THR A 69 4.09 12.82 7.64
N LEU A 70 3.52 12.35 6.53
CA LEU A 70 4.15 12.34 5.21
C LEU A 70 4.52 13.76 4.76
N SER A 71 3.64 14.74 4.95
CA SER A 71 3.94 16.13 4.61
C SER A 71 5.13 16.69 5.40
N ARG A 72 5.30 16.27 6.66
CA ARG A 72 6.46 16.66 7.46
C ARG A 72 7.73 15.97 6.97
N LEU A 73 7.67 14.68 6.66
CA LEU A 73 8.81 13.91 6.13
C LEU A 73 9.30 14.48 4.79
N LEU A 74 8.38 14.91 3.93
CA LEU A 74 8.69 15.45 2.59
C LEU A 74 8.71 16.99 2.54
N SER A 75 8.69 17.67 3.69
CA SER A 75 8.63 19.15 3.77
C SER A 75 9.80 19.86 3.08
N HIS A 76 10.94 19.19 2.93
CA HIS A 76 12.12 19.69 2.23
C HIS A 76 12.00 19.59 0.70
N LEU A 77 11.03 18.82 0.19
CA LEU A 77 10.79 18.61 -1.25
C LEU A 77 9.54 19.32 -1.74
N VAL A 78 8.56 19.53 -0.86
CA VAL A 78 7.23 20.00 -1.25
C VAL A 78 6.76 21.10 -0.29
N PRO A 79 6.23 22.23 -0.79
CA PRO A 79 5.65 23.26 0.07
C PRO A 79 4.53 22.69 0.94
N THR A 80 4.57 22.98 2.24
CA THR A 80 3.58 22.51 3.22
C THR A 80 2.50 23.54 3.54
N GLU A 81 2.53 24.71 2.89
CA GLU A 81 1.53 25.75 3.09
C GLU A 81 0.13 25.21 2.79
N ASN A 82 -0.81 25.41 3.70
CA ASN A 82 -2.21 24.98 3.60
C ASN A 82 -2.49 23.47 3.50
N ILE A 83 -1.46 22.61 3.52
CA ILE A 83 -1.65 21.17 3.30
C ILE A 83 -2.55 20.52 4.36
N HIS A 84 -2.52 21.02 5.59
CA HIS A 84 -3.39 20.53 6.66
C HIS A 84 -4.88 20.74 6.35
N LEU A 85 -5.24 21.89 5.77
CA LEU A 85 -6.61 22.21 5.40
C LEU A 85 -7.05 21.37 4.19
N GLU A 86 -6.15 21.19 3.22
CA GLU A 86 -6.39 20.34 2.06
C GLU A 86 -6.61 18.88 2.43
N ILE A 87 -5.81 18.33 3.35
CA ILE A 87 -6.00 16.95 3.87
C ILE A 87 -7.38 16.78 4.50
N VAL A 88 -7.84 17.76 5.29
CA VAL A 88 -9.18 17.72 5.89
C VAL A 88 -10.25 17.76 4.81
N ARG A 89 -10.16 18.72 3.87
CA ARG A 89 -11.10 18.86 2.75
C ARG A 89 -11.15 17.60 1.88
N TYR A 90 -10.01 17.00 1.58
CA TYR A 90 -9.88 15.77 0.80
C TYR A 90 -10.59 14.59 1.46
N ASN A 91 -10.40 14.42 2.77
CA ASN A 91 -11.00 13.31 3.51
C ASN A 91 -12.52 13.35 3.57
N VAL A 92 -13.12 14.54 3.52
CA VAL A 92 -14.57 14.71 3.56
C VAL A 92 -15.21 15.02 2.20
N ASP A 93 -14.42 15.08 1.12
CA ASP A 93 -14.93 15.44 -0.20
C ASP A 93 -15.77 14.31 -0.82
N VAL A 94 -17.08 14.40 -0.67
CA VAL A 94 -18.04 13.44 -1.24
C VAL A 94 -18.09 13.46 -2.78
N SER A 95 -17.53 14.50 -3.42
CA SER A 95 -17.50 14.61 -4.89
C SER A 95 -16.36 13.83 -5.54
N LEU A 96 -15.44 13.26 -4.75
CA LEU A 96 -14.39 12.36 -5.25
C LEU A 96 -14.95 10.94 -5.43
N PRO A 97 -14.49 10.21 -6.48
CA PRO A 97 -14.92 8.83 -6.69
C PRO A 97 -14.57 7.95 -5.49
N ARG A 98 -15.34 6.87 -5.30
CA ARG A 98 -14.94 5.80 -4.37
C ARG A 98 -13.84 4.99 -5.01
N PHE A 99 -12.98 4.38 -4.19
CA PHE A 99 -11.96 3.45 -4.64
C PHE A 99 -12.45 2.02 -4.39
N GLY A 100 -12.47 1.19 -5.42
CA GLY A 100 -12.90 -0.20 -5.38
C GLY A 100 -11.77 -1.19 -5.70
N ASP A 101 -12.04 -2.48 -5.50
CA ASP A 101 -11.06 -3.57 -5.56
C ASP A 101 -10.32 -3.74 -6.90
N ARG A 102 -10.84 -3.15 -7.99
CA ARG A 102 -10.25 -3.23 -9.33
C ARG A 102 -9.62 -1.92 -9.79
N ASP A 103 -9.66 -0.88 -8.96
CA ASP A 103 -9.17 0.44 -9.34
C ASP A 103 -7.65 0.51 -9.23
N CYS A 104 -7.02 1.21 -10.17
CA CYS A 104 -5.61 1.52 -10.11
C CYS A 104 -5.37 2.78 -9.27
N VAL A 105 -4.51 2.71 -8.25
CA VAL A 105 -4.19 3.85 -7.37
C VAL A 105 -3.71 5.07 -8.15
N VAL A 106 -2.85 4.85 -9.15
CA VAL A 106 -2.28 5.94 -9.97
C VAL A 106 -3.34 6.63 -10.81
N GLU A 107 -4.21 5.85 -11.48
CA GLU A 107 -5.31 6.38 -12.29
C GLU A 107 -6.33 7.12 -11.42
N TRP A 108 -6.65 6.57 -10.24
CA TRP A 108 -7.55 7.20 -9.28
C TRP A 108 -7.03 8.56 -8.83
N TRP A 109 -5.74 8.66 -8.47
CA TRP A 109 -5.11 9.94 -8.16
C TRP A 109 -5.09 10.90 -9.35
N GLY A 110 -5.01 10.38 -10.58
CA GLY A 110 -5.19 11.15 -11.81
C GLY A 110 -6.47 11.99 -11.81
N HIS A 111 -7.59 11.47 -11.30
CA HIS A 111 -8.84 12.22 -11.18
C HIS A 111 -8.75 13.34 -10.13
N VAL A 112 -8.05 13.13 -9.02
CA VAL A 112 -7.81 14.18 -8.02
C VAL A 112 -6.89 15.26 -8.59
N PHE A 113 -5.89 14.87 -9.38
CA PHE A 113 -4.93 15.79 -10.01
C PHE A 113 -5.56 16.76 -11.01
N GLN A 114 -6.75 16.45 -11.54
CA GLN A 114 -7.52 17.36 -12.38
C GLN A 114 -8.12 18.54 -11.59
N ARG A 115 -8.19 18.43 -10.25
CA ARG A 115 -8.76 19.44 -9.33
C ARG A 115 -7.68 20.25 -8.63
N LYS A 116 -6.74 20.80 -9.40
CA LYS A 116 -5.55 21.52 -8.87
C LYS A 116 -5.90 22.76 -8.06
N ASP A 117 -7.04 23.39 -8.36
CA ASP A 117 -7.60 24.52 -7.63
C ASP A 117 -8.00 24.16 -6.19
N LYS A 118 -8.33 22.89 -5.95
CA LYS A 118 -8.89 22.43 -4.67
C LYS A 118 -7.85 21.85 -3.72
N TYR A 119 -6.81 21.22 -4.26
CA TYR A 119 -5.79 20.46 -3.50
C TYR A 119 -4.33 20.65 -3.98
N PRO A 120 -3.85 21.88 -4.24
CA PRO A 120 -2.54 22.09 -4.86
C PRO A 120 -1.36 21.51 -4.04
N ALA A 121 -1.35 21.70 -2.72
CA ALA A 121 -0.27 21.19 -1.86
C ALA A 121 -0.32 19.66 -1.70
N LEU A 122 -1.51 19.10 -1.51
CA LEU A 122 -1.72 17.66 -1.39
C LEU A 122 -1.36 16.93 -2.69
N ILE A 123 -1.75 17.47 -3.85
CA ILE A 123 -1.38 16.90 -5.16
C ILE A 123 0.14 16.85 -5.31
N SER A 124 0.83 17.92 -4.90
CA SER A 124 2.29 17.97 -4.97
C SER A 124 2.93 16.93 -4.04
N LEU A 125 2.39 16.76 -2.83
CA LEU A 125 2.83 15.73 -1.88
C LEU A 125 2.67 14.32 -2.45
N VAL A 126 1.49 14.01 -3.00
CA VAL A 126 1.18 12.69 -3.55
C VAL A 126 2.09 12.37 -4.73
N LYS A 127 2.30 13.33 -5.65
CA LYS A 127 3.22 13.15 -6.77
C LYS A 127 4.64 12.85 -6.29
N CYS A 128 5.13 13.57 -5.28
CA CYS A 128 6.43 13.31 -4.68
C CYS A 128 6.51 11.93 -4.01
N GLY A 129 5.42 11.47 -3.37
CA GLY A 129 5.38 10.17 -2.72
C GLY A 129 5.30 9.00 -3.72
N LEU A 130 4.53 9.16 -4.79
CA LEU A 130 4.36 8.13 -5.82
C LEU A 130 5.53 8.05 -6.81
N SER A 131 6.30 9.14 -7.00
CA SER A 131 7.46 9.16 -7.89
C SER A 131 8.62 8.26 -7.43
N ILE A 132 8.56 7.71 -6.22
CA ILE A 132 9.56 6.75 -5.72
C ILE A 132 9.34 5.35 -6.33
N PHE A 133 8.13 5.08 -6.83
CA PHE A 133 7.72 3.77 -7.35
C PHE A 133 7.57 3.75 -8.88
N HIS A 134 7.89 4.86 -9.55
CA HIS A 134 7.82 5.06 -10.99
C HIS A 134 9.19 5.42 -11.55
#